data_AF-A0A4R6QAZ9-F1
#
_entry.id   AF-A0A4R6QAZ9-F1
#
_cell.length_a   1.000
_cell.length_b   1.000
_cell.length_c   1.000
_cell.angle_alpha   90.00
_cell.angle_beta   90.00
_cell.angle_gamma   90.00
#
_symmetry.space_group_name_H-M   'P 1'
#
loop_
_entity.id
_entity.type
_entity.pdbx_description
1 polymer ?
#
loop_
_entity_poly.entity_id
_entity_poly.type
_entity_poly.pdbx_seq_one_letter_code
_entity_poly.pdbx_strand_id
1 'polypeptide(L)'
;MKKVILYSILFFSFFGFGQKQFEVFFDFNQDFPNPQSILKINEWLSQNKSIEVTKLSGYCDSVDTKNYNKKLAERRIENVILLLQKSGTKLAENLVRIPFGKDFKLSQIQAENRKVVIEYKVDEKPVASELTKQIRNAKAGETIKLPNIYFYNNSARIVPQSQLVLYDLLCAMEENPKLVIEIQGHICCQLVQDVADISTARAKAIYNFLIQNKIDRKRMTYKGYGISRPIHKIPEQNEDEANENRRVEILIVKN
;
A
#
# COMPACT_ATOMS: atom_id res chain seq x y z
N MET A 1 -44.18 -1.92 31.33
CA MET A 1 -42.89 -2.63 31.16
C MET A 1 -42.57 -2.73 29.67
N LYS A 2 -41.72 -1.84 29.13
CA LYS A 2 -41.34 -1.84 27.71
C LYS A 2 -40.22 -2.87 27.50
N LYS A 3 -40.46 -3.90 26.68
CA LYS A 3 -39.45 -4.88 26.28
C LYS A 3 -38.51 -4.24 25.25
N VAL A 4 -37.25 -4.07 25.64
CA VAL A 4 -36.16 -3.69 24.73
C VAL A 4 -35.63 -4.99 24.12
N ILE A 5 -35.83 -5.18 22.81
CA ILE A 5 -35.25 -6.30 22.06
C ILE A 5 -33.89 -5.82 21.54
N LEU A 6 -32.82 -6.36 22.12
CA LEU A 6 -31.45 -6.12 21.72
C LEU A 6 -31.12 -7.10 20.58
N TYR A 7 -30.96 -6.60 19.35
CA TYR A 7 -30.47 -7.40 18.23
C TYR A 7 -28.94 -7.46 18.26
N SER A 8 -28.41 -8.61 18.65
CA SER A 8 -26.98 -8.93 18.59
C SER A 8 -26.57 -9.15 17.12
N ILE A 9 -25.77 -8.26 16.56
CA ILE A 9 -25.18 -8.43 15.23
C ILE A 9 -23.95 -9.33 15.36
N LEU A 10 -24.09 -10.57 14.91
CA LEU A 10 -22.99 -11.53 14.75
C LEU A 10 -22.15 -11.13 13.52
N PHE A 11 -20.93 -10.63 13.76
CA PHE A 11 -19.92 -10.46 12.71
C PHE A 11 -19.26 -11.82 12.41
N PHE A 12 -19.66 -12.45 11.31
CA PHE A 12 -18.93 -13.57 10.72
C PHE A 12 -17.87 -12.98 9.77
N SER A 13 -16.61 -12.92 10.22
CA SER A 13 -15.48 -12.53 9.37
C SER A 13 -14.96 -13.73 8.59
N PHE A 14 -15.45 -13.93 7.37
CA PHE A 14 -14.80 -14.78 6.37
C PHE A 14 -13.59 -14.02 5.79
N PHE A 15 -12.38 -14.49 6.04
CA PHE A 15 -11.18 -14.09 5.31
C PHE A 15 -11.23 -14.70 3.91
N GLY A 16 -12.01 -14.10 3.01
CA GLY A 16 -11.79 -14.22 1.57
C GLY A 16 -10.84 -13.12 1.14
N PHE A 17 -9.93 -13.40 0.20
CA PHE A 17 -9.31 -12.36 -0.62
C PHE A 17 -10.44 -11.71 -1.47
N GLY A 18 -11.24 -10.87 -0.82
CA GLY A 18 -12.52 -10.40 -1.31
C GLY A 18 -12.40 -9.00 -1.87
N GLN A 19 -12.73 -8.87 -3.16
CA GLN A 19 -13.04 -7.58 -3.77
C GLN A 19 -14.07 -6.84 -2.91
N LYS A 20 -13.70 -5.66 -2.39
CA LYS A 20 -14.55 -4.89 -1.48
C LYS A 20 -15.55 -4.07 -2.28
N GLN A 21 -16.67 -3.74 -1.65
CA GLN A 21 -17.76 -2.98 -2.28
C GLN A 21 -18.13 -1.75 -1.47
N PHE A 22 -18.54 -0.69 -2.17
CA PHE A 22 -19.11 0.52 -1.60
C PHE A 22 -20.33 0.94 -2.41
N GLU A 23 -21.42 1.34 -1.75
CA GLU A 23 -22.68 1.68 -2.42
C GLU A 23 -22.96 3.18 -2.37
N VAL A 24 -23.32 3.75 -3.52
CA VAL A 24 -23.72 5.15 -3.69
C VAL A 24 -25.20 5.17 -4.09
N PHE A 25 -26.04 5.91 -3.36
CA PHE A 25 -27.48 5.94 -3.59
C PHE A 25 -27.95 7.24 -4.25
N PHE A 26 -29.07 7.13 -4.97
CA PHE A 26 -29.64 8.19 -5.79
C PHE A 26 -31.12 8.40 -5.45
N ASP A 27 -31.55 9.65 -5.59
CA ASP A 27 -32.97 9.99 -5.48
C ASP A 27 -33.71 9.58 -6.76
N PHE A 28 -35.04 9.62 -6.69
CA PHE A 28 -35.89 9.18 -7.79
C PHE A 28 -35.59 9.95 -9.07
N ASN A 29 -35.36 9.21 -10.16
CA ASN A 29 -35.02 9.73 -11.47
C ASN A 29 -33.77 10.64 -11.54
N GLN A 30 -32.94 10.68 -10.49
CA GLN A 30 -31.71 11.46 -10.48
C GLN A 30 -30.52 10.60 -10.92
N ASP A 31 -29.59 11.21 -11.65
CA ASP A 31 -28.31 10.61 -12.02
C ASP A 31 -27.12 11.14 -11.21
N PHE A 32 -27.32 12.17 -10.39
CA PHE A 32 -26.35 12.63 -9.40
C PHE A 32 -26.64 12.04 -8.02
N PRO A 33 -25.61 11.62 -7.23
CA PRO A 33 -25.85 11.02 -5.92
C PRO A 33 -26.59 11.95 -4.97
N ASN A 34 -27.42 11.37 -4.09
CA ASN A 34 -28.14 12.16 -3.10
C ASN A 34 -27.20 12.74 -2.02
N PRO A 35 -27.61 13.79 -1.28
CA PRO A 35 -26.72 14.48 -0.33
C PRO A 35 -26.10 13.55 0.72
N GLN A 36 -26.86 12.58 1.22
CA GLN A 36 -26.34 11.61 2.19
C GLN A 36 -25.25 10.72 1.58
N SER A 37 -25.41 10.29 0.32
CA SER A 37 -24.41 9.50 -0.38
C SER A 37 -23.16 10.31 -0.71
N ILE A 38 -23.30 11.61 -1.01
CA ILE A 38 -22.15 12.51 -1.19
C ILE A 38 -21.32 12.62 0.09
N LEU A 39 -21.95 12.75 1.26
CA LEU A 39 -21.22 12.76 2.53
C LEU A 39 -20.50 11.44 2.78
N LYS A 40 -21.20 10.31 2.59
CA LYS A 40 -20.63 8.97 2.79
C LYS A 40 -19.48 8.66 1.83
N ILE A 41 -19.61 8.98 0.55
CA ILE A 41 -18.53 8.72 -0.42
C ILE A 41 -17.32 9.60 -0.12
N ASN A 42 -17.50 10.86 0.28
CA ASN A 42 -16.39 11.74 0.67
C ASN A 42 -15.68 11.23 1.93
N GLU A 43 -16.43 10.78 2.94
CA GLU A 43 -15.86 10.16 4.14
C GLU A 43 -15.09 8.88 3.78
N TRP A 44 -15.70 8.00 3.00
CA TRP A 44 -15.07 6.76 2.54
C TRP A 44 -13.78 7.03 1.74
N LEU A 45 -13.79 7.99 0.82
CA LEU A 45 -12.61 8.43 0.06
C LEU A 45 -11.55 9.11 0.92
N SER A 46 -11.92 9.68 2.07
CA SER A 46 -10.95 10.22 3.04
C SER A 46 -10.21 9.11 3.78
N GLN A 47 -10.90 8.01 4.09
CA GLN A 47 -10.37 6.85 4.82
C GLN A 47 -9.62 5.85 3.90
N ASN A 48 -9.94 5.83 2.60
CA ASN A 48 -9.46 4.82 1.65
C ASN A 48 -8.60 5.47 0.55
N LYS A 49 -7.42 6.00 0.92
CA LYS A 49 -6.52 6.72 0.00
C LYS A 49 -5.76 5.81 -0.98
N SER A 50 -5.55 4.55 -0.60
CA SER A 50 -4.81 3.56 -1.41
C SER A 50 -5.77 2.48 -1.87
N ILE A 51 -6.61 2.82 -2.84
CA ILE A 51 -7.53 1.88 -3.48
C ILE A 51 -7.44 2.03 -5.00
N GLU A 52 -7.70 0.94 -5.70
CA GLU A 52 -7.95 0.95 -7.13
C GLU A 52 -9.36 0.44 -7.38
N VAL A 53 -10.18 1.27 -8.02
CA VAL A 53 -11.54 0.89 -8.42
C VAL A 53 -11.46 0.06 -9.69
N THR A 54 -12.05 -1.14 -9.65
CA THR A 54 -11.95 -2.13 -10.73
C THR A 54 -13.26 -2.28 -11.49
N LYS A 55 -14.40 -2.01 -10.86
CA LYS A 55 -15.71 -2.14 -11.49
C LYS A 55 -16.77 -1.23 -10.88
N LEU A 56 -17.68 -0.72 -11.71
CA LEU A 56 -18.90 -0.03 -11.28
C LEU A 56 -20.13 -0.69 -11.90
N SER A 57 -21.13 -0.97 -11.06
CA SER A 57 -22.40 -1.55 -11.47
C SER A 57 -23.53 -0.60 -11.12
N GLY A 58 -24.30 -0.16 -12.13
CA GLY A 58 -25.37 0.84 -11.98
C GLY A 58 -26.76 0.20 -12.01
N TYR A 59 -27.60 0.59 -11.06
CA TYR A 59 -28.94 0.03 -10.85
C TYR A 59 -29.99 1.13 -10.78
N CYS A 60 -31.21 0.80 -11.20
CA CYS A 60 -32.39 1.64 -11.12
C CYS A 60 -33.58 0.85 -10.54
N ASP A 61 -34.62 1.56 -10.12
CA ASP A 61 -35.86 0.94 -9.69
C ASP A 61 -36.67 0.39 -10.88
N SER A 62 -37.82 -0.22 -10.59
CA SER A 62 -38.68 -0.84 -11.62
C SER A 62 -39.46 0.18 -12.47
N VAL A 63 -39.41 1.45 -12.09
CA VAL A 63 -40.21 2.52 -12.68
C VAL A 63 -39.56 2.93 -14.01
N ASP A 64 -40.34 2.92 -15.10
CA ASP A 64 -39.93 3.16 -16.50
C ASP A 64 -39.47 1.92 -17.33
N THR A 65 -39.29 2.13 -18.62
CA THR A 65 -38.83 1.19 -19.63
C THR A 65 -37.43 0.66 -19.31
N LYS A 66 -37.12 -0.52 -19.84
CA LYS A 66 -35.81 -1.16 -19.68
C LYS A 66 -34.69 -0.30 -20.28
N ASN A 67 -34.93 0.28 -21.45
CA ASN A 67 -33.93 1.12 -22.14
C ASN A 67 -33.65 2.41 -21.38
N TYR A 68 -34.69 3.07 -20.87
CA TYR A 68 -34.53 4.27 -20.05
C TYR A 68 -33.69 4.00 -18.80
N ASN A 69 -34.02 2.93 -18.06
CA ASN A 69 -33.31 2.54 -16.85
C ASN A 69 -31.85 2.18 -17.11
N LYS A 70 -31.52 1.57 -18.25
CA LYS A 70 -30.12 1.35 -18.64
C LYS A 70 -29.37 2.65 -18.87
N LYS A 71 -29.95 3.58 -19.65
CA LYS A 71 -29.35 4.90 -19.88
C LYS A 71 -29.20 5.70 -18.59
N LEU A 72 -30.17 5.60 -17.66
CA LEU A 72 -30.08 6.25 -16.35
C LEU A 72 -28.96 5.63 -15.50
N ALA A 73 -28.83 4.31 -15.49
CA ALA A 73 -27.73 3.62 -14.81
C ALA A 73 -26.36 4.00 -15.39
N GLU A 74 -26.24 4.14 -16.71
CA GLU A 74 -25.02 4.63 -17.37
C GLU A 74 -24.65 6.03 -16.87
N ARG A 75 -25.59 6.99 -16.88
CA ARG A 75 -25.32 8.35 -16.39
C ARG A 75 -24.92 8.39 -14.91
N ARG A 76 -25.52 7.54 -14.08
CA ARG A 76 -25.13 7.39 -12.66
C ARG A 76 -23.69 6.90 -12.52
N ILE A 77 -23.30 5.89 -13.30
CA ILE A 77 -21.92 5.37 -13.31
C ILE A 77 -20.95 6.49 -13.68
N GLU A 78 -21.23 7.24 -14.75
CA GLU A 78 -20.37 8.33 -15.21
C GLU A 78 -20.25 9.45 -14.16
N ASN A 79 -21.34 9.84 -13.50
CA ASN A 79 -21.29 10.83 -12.42
C ASN A 79 -20.45 10.35 -11.23
N VAL A 80 -20.51 9.06 -10.88
CA VAL A 80 -19.66 8.48 -9.82
C VAL A 80 -18.20 8.46 -10.26
N ILE A 81 -17.90 8.10 -11.51
CA ILE A 81 -16.53 8.14 -12.07
C ILE A 81 -15.98 9.56 -11.98
N LEU A 82 -16.76 10.58 -12.34
CA LEU A 82 -16.33 11.98 -12.25
C LEU A 82 -15.99 12.38 -10.80
N LEU A 83 -16.75 11.92 -9.81
CA LEU A 83 -16.43 12.16 -8.39
C LEU A 83 -15.12 11.48 -7.98
N LEU A 84 -14.93 10.23 -8.37
CA LEU A 84 -13.71 9.45 -8.09
C LEU A 84 -12.47 10.07 -8.76
N GLN A 85 -12.60 10.56 -9.99
CA GLN A 85 -11.52 11.25 -10.70
C GLN A 85 -11.17 12.58 -10.03
N LYS A 86 -12.19 13.36 -9.62
CA LYS A 86 -11.97 14.63 -8.90
C LYS A 86 -11.31 14.42 -7.53
N SER A 87 -11.53 13.29 -6.87
CA SER A 87 -10.82 12.94 -5.62
C SER A 87 -9.41 12.40 -5.84
N GLY A 88 -8.98 12.19 -7.10
CA GLY A 88 -7.68 11.59 -7.43
C GLY A 88 -7.62 10.09 -7.19
N THR A 89 -8.77 9.40 -7.10
CA THR A 89 -8.83 7.96 -6.89
C THR A 89 -8.39 7.21 -8.13
N LYS A 90 -7.53 6.20 -7.95
CA LYS A 90 -7.04 5.37 -9.05
C LYS A 90 -8.17 4.50 -9.61
N LEU A 91 -8.32 4.52 -10.93
CA LEU A 91 -9.22 3.66 -11.67
C LEU A 91 -8.37 2.64 -12.44
N ALA A 92 -8.78 1.37 -12.45
CA ALA A 92 -8.10 0.35 -13.24
C ALA A 92 -8.13 0.69 -14.73
N GLU A 93 -7.06 0.38 -15.47
CA GLU A 93 -6.98 0.62 -16.92
C GLU A 93 -8.13 -0.07 -17.67
N ASN A 94 -8.50 -1.27 -17.22
CA ASN A 94 -9.61 -2.07 -17.73
C ASN A 94 -10.87 -1.94 -16.85
N LEU A 95 -11.19 -0.72 -16.39
CA LEU A 95 -12.36 -0.44 -15.56
C LEU A 95 -13.65 -1.00 -16.17
N VAL A 96 -14.28 -1.94 -15.47
CA VAL A 96 -15.52 -2.58 -15.92
C VAL A 96 -16.72 -1.70 -15.53
N ARG A 97 -17.63 -1.43 -16.48
CA ARG A 97 -18.85 -0.63 -16.27
C ARG A 97 -20.05 -1.45 -16.70
N ILE A 98 -20.97 -1.73 -15.78
CA ILE A 98 -22.15 -2.55 -16.06
C ILE A 98 -23.43 -1.79 -15.68
N PRO A 99 -24.18 -1.24 -16.66
CA PRO A 99 -25.47 -0.61 -16.42
C PRO A 99 -26.59 -1.65 -16.41
N PHE A 100 -26.81 -2.29 -15.26
CA PHE A 100 -27.90 -3.25 -15.09
C PHE A 100 -29.28 -2.58 -15.31
N GLY A 101 -29.42 -1.29 -14.98
CA GLY A 101 -30.73 -0.65 -14.99
C GLY A 101 -31.65 -1.39 -14.04
N LYS A 102 -32.73 -2.01 -14.56
CA LYS A 102 -33.65 -2.85 -13.78
C LYS A 102 -33.47 -4.37 -13.98
N ASP A 103 -32.42 -4.79 -14.70
CA ASP A 103 -32.14 -6.20 -15.01
C ASP A 103 -31.41 -6.91 -13.85
N PHE A 104 -32.04 -6.96 -12.67
CA PHE A 104 -31.49 -7.62 -11.47
C PHE A 104 -32.61 -7.97 -10.48
N LYS A 105 -32.27 -8.65 -9.37
CA LYS A 105 -33.23 -8.93 -8.29
C LYS A 105 -33.50 -7.68 -7.47
N LEU A 106 -34.67 -7.08 -7.66
CA LEU A 106 -35.10 -5.87 -6.96
C LEU A 106 -35.37 -6.14 -5.47
N SER A 107 -34.96 -5.21 -4.61
CA SER A 107 -35.45 -5.09 -3.23
C SER A 107 -36.90 -4.59 -3.23
N GLN A 108 -37.63 -4.96 -2.18
CA GLN A 108 -38.97 -4.43 -1.89
C GLN A 108 -38.93 -2.93 -1.56
N ILE A 109 -37.79 -2.44 -1.05
CA ILE A 109 -37.57 -1.04 -0.75
C ILE A 109 -36.97 -0.37 -1.99
N GLN A 110 -37.79 0.40 -2.72
CA GLN A 110 -37.38 1.01 -4.00
C GLN A 110 -36.12 1.88 -3.89
N ALA A 111 -35.90 2.53 -2.74
CA ALA A 111 -34.71 3.35 -2.51
C ALA A 111 -33.41 2.54 -2.54
N GLU A 112 -33.44 1.26 -2.16
CA GLU A 112 -32.27 0.38 -2.18
C GLU A 112 -31.86 -0.05 -3.59
N ASN A 113 -32.78 0.07 -4.57
CA ASN A 113 -32.55 -0.28 -5.96
C ASN A 113 -31.87 0.83 -6.77
N ARG A 114 -31.94 2.08 -6.29
CA ARG A 114 -31.34 3.25 -6.95
C ARG A 114 -29.92 3.47 -6.47
N LYS A 115 -28.99 2.66 -6.98
CA LYS A 115 -27.60 2.70 -6.52
C LYS A 115 -26.57 2.45 -7.62
N VAL A 116 -25.35 2.84 -7.34
CA VAL A 116 -24.14 2.38 -8.02
C VAL A 116 -23.30 1.65 -6.98
N VAL A 117 -22.90 0.42 -7.31
CA VAL A 117 -21.97 -0.37 -6.49
C VAL A 117 -20.59 -0.21 -7.09
N ILE A 118 -19.67 0.32 -6.29
CA ILE A 118 -18.25 0.46 -6.59
C ILE A 118 -17.54 -0.77 -6.05
N GLU A 119 -16.94 -1.55 -6.92
CA GLU A 119 -16.06 -2.65 -6.54
C GLU A 119 -14.60 -2.18 -6.66
N TYR A 120 -13.83 -2.40 -5.60
CA TYR A 120 -12.46 -1.92 -5.50
C TYR A 120 -11.56 -2.96 -4.83
N LYS A 121 -10.28 -2.87 -5.14
CA LYS A 121 -9.22 -3.50 -4.35
C LYS A 121 -8.53 -2.45 -3.51
N VAL A 122 -8.16 -2.82 -2.30
CA VAL A 122 -7.22 -2.01 -1.53
C VAL A 122 -5.87 -2.20 -2.19
N ASP A 123 -5.28 -1.11 -2.68
CA ASP A 123 -3.86 -1.08 -2.98
C ASP A 123 -3.19 -1.08 -1.60
N GLU A 124 -3.08 -2.26 -0.98
CA GLU A 124 -2.38 -2.40 0.29
C GLU A 124 -0.95 -1.91 0.06
N LYS A 125 -0.66 -0.69 0.52
CA LYS A 125 0.70 -0.43 1.02
C LYS A 125 0.92 -1.51 2.07
N PRO A 126 2.00 -2.31 1.97
CA PRO A 126 2.18 -3.48 2.82
C PRO A 126 1.92 -3.09 4.28
N VAL A 127 1.10 -3.89 4.98
CA VAL A 127 0.91 -3.81 6.43
C VAL A 127 2.26 -3.48 7.05
N ALA A 128 2.35 -2.35 7.78
CA ALA A 128 3.62 -1.80 8.26
C ALA A 128 4.57 -2.93 8.67
N SER A 129 5.57 -3.14 7.83
CA SER A 129 6.39 -4.34 7.92
C SER A 129 7.08 -4.38 9.28
N GLU A 130 7.56 -5.56 9.68
CA GLU A 130 8.29 -5.66 10.94
C GLU A 130 9.46 -4.66 11.00
N LEU A 131 10.11 -4.40 9.86
CA LEU A 131 11.11 -3.34 9.71
C LEU A 131 10.54 -1.94 10.01
N THR A 132 9.37 -1.61 9.47
CA THR A 132 8.72 -0.31 9.71
C THR A 132 8.39 -0.12 11.19
N LYS A 133 7.92 -1.18 11.87
CA LYS A 133 7.67 -1.16 13.32
C LYS A 133 8.95 -0.98 14.12
N GLN A 134 10.02 -1.68 13.77
CA GLN A 134 11.34 -1.55 14.40
C GLN A 134 11.87 -0.12 14.27
N ILE A 135 11.86 0.44 13.06
CA ILE A 135 12.33 1.81 12.80
C ILE A 135 11.54 2.84 13.62
N ARG A 136 10.21 2.72 13.65
CA ARG A 136 9.36 3.65 14.40
C ARG A 136 9.67 3.67 15.90
N ASN A 137 9.99 2.51 16.46
CA ASN A 137 10.26 2.37 17.90
C ASN A 137 11.73 2.57 18.27
N ALA A 138 12.62 2.66 17.27
CA ALA A 138 14.05 2.73 17.50
C ALA A 138 14.51 4.10 18.01
N LYS A 139 15.53 4.08 18.86
CA LYS A 139 16.16 5.29 19.41
C LYS A 139 17.39 5.67 18.60
N ALA A 140 17.76 6.96 18.68
CA ALA A 140 19.02 7.41 18.10
C ALA A 140 20.20 6.61 18.68
N GLY A 141 21.09 6.15 17.80
CA GLY A 141 22.21 5.26 18.11
C GLY A 141 21.92 3.77 17.90
N GLU A 142 20.66 3.37 17.72
CA GLU A 142 20.30 1.98 17.43
C GLU A 142 20.54 1.64 15.95
N THR A 143 21.02 0.42 15.71
CA THR A 143 21.25 -0.12 14.37
C THR A 143 20.23 -1.22 14.09
N ILE A 144 19.58 -1.14 12.92
CA ILE A 144 18.61 -2.13 12.45
C ILE A 144 19.14 -2.79 11.18
N LYS A 145 19.19 -4.12 11.15
CA LYS A 145 19.56 -4.89 9.96
C LYS A 145 18.41 -4.86 8.95
N LEU A 146 18.72 -4.58 7.68
CA LEU A 146 17.73 -4.72 6.60
C LEU A 146 17.57 -6.21 6.24
N PRO A 147 16.41 -6.83 6.51
CA PRO A 147 16.23 -8.25 6.23
C PRO A 147 16.16 -8.51 4.72
N ASN A 148 16.70 -9.64 4.27
CA ASN A 148 16.55 -10.13 2.89
C ASN A 148 17.01 -9.15 1.79
N ILE A 149 18.02 -8.31 2.09
CA ILE A 149 18.68 -7.45 1.10
C ILE A 149 19.85 -8.19 0.44
N TYR A 150 19.69 -8.53 -0.84
CA TYR A 150 20.63 -9.34 -1.61
C TYR A 150 21.11 -8.58 -2.85
N PHE A 151 22.31 -8.92 -3.28
CA PHE A 151 22.98 -8.31 -4.42
C PHE A 151 23.54 -9.40 -5.34
N TYR A 152 23.64 -9.11 -6.63
CA TYR A 152 24.38 -9.97 -7.54
C TYR A 152 25.87 -10.04 -7.12
N ASN A 153 26.50 -11.19 -7.35
CA ASN A 153 27.88 -11.48 -6.94
C ASN A 153 28.85 -10.35 -7.31
N ASN A 154 29.70 -9.97 -6.35
CA ASN A 154 30.69 -8.90 -6.46
C ASN A 154 30.13 -7.57 -7.03
N SER A 155 28.86 -7.28 -6.77
CA SER A 155 28.21 -6.07 -7.29
C SER A 155 27.35 -5.36 -6.23
N ALA A 156 27.00 -4.12 -6.58
CA ALA A 156 26.01 -3.31 -5.87
C ALA A 156 24.61 -3.35 -6.52
N ARG A 157 24.42 -4.19 -7.56
CA ARG A 157 23.12 -4.38 -8.20
C ARG A 157 22.24 -5.23 -7.28
N ILE A 158 21.16 -4.63 -6.80
CA ILE A 158 20.18 -5.26 -5.91
C ILE A 158 19.33 -6.26 -6.72
N VAL A 159 19.03 -7.43 -6.15
CA VAL A 159 18.17 -8.42 -6.81
C VAL A 159 16.68 -8.02 -6.68
N PRO A 160 15.81 -8.42 -7.62
CA PRO A 160 14.39 -8.08 -7.57
C PRO A 160 13.67 -8.52 -6.28
N GLN A 161 14.09 -9.65 -5.70
CA GLN A 161 13.50 -10.20 -4.47
C GLN A 161 13.65 -9.25 -3.27
N SER A 162 14.68 -8.41 -3.27
CA SER A 162 14.94 -7.44 -2.22
C SER A 162 14.19 -6.12 -2.39
N GLN A 163 13.37 -6.00 -3.43
CA GLN A 163 12.59 -4.79 -3.67
C GLN A 163 11.57 -4.51 -2.55
N LEU A 164 11.03 -5.56 -1.91
CA LEU A 164 10.09 -5.41 -0.79
C LEU A 164 10.73 -4.67 0.40
N VAL A 165 11.94 -5.08 0.83
CA VAL A 165 12.62 -4.42 1.96
C VAL A 165 13.02 -2.97 1.64
N LEU A 166 13.31 -2.66 0.36
CA LEU A 166 13.55 -1.28 -0.06
C LEU A 166 12.31 -0.40 0.06
N TYR A 167 11.15 -0.93 -0.35
CA TYR A 167 9.88 -0.20 -0.19
C TYR A 167 9.48 -0.06 1.26
N ASP A 168 9.71 -1.07 2.10
CA ASP A 168 9.49 -0.96 3.53
C ASP A 168 10.32 0.16 4.17
N LEU A 169 11.61 0.24 3.81
CA LEU A 169 12.49 1.31 4.26
C LEU A 169 12.01 2.68 3.76
N LEU A 170 11.57 2.76 2.49
CA LEU A 170 11.00 3.98 1.92
C LEU A 170 9.76 4.42 2.71
N CYS A 171 8.80 3.52 2.94
CA CYS A 171 7.60 3.82 3.71
C CYS A 171 7.94 4.27 5.13
N ALA A 172 8.88 3.60 5.80
CA ALA A 172 9.33 4.03 7.13
C ALA A 172 9.94 5.45 7.10
N MET A 173 10.69 5.81 6.05
CA MET A 173 11.24 7.16 5.87
C MET A 173 10.17 8.22 5.56
N GLU A 174 9.13 7.88 4.80
CA GLU A 174 8.00 8.75 4.48
C GLU A 174 7.11 9.01 5.71
N GLU A 175 6.81 7.96 6.47
CA GLU A 175 5.96 8.03 7.66
C GLU A 175 6.61 8.76 8.84
N ASN A 176 7.95 8.85 8.85
CA ASN A 176 8.71 9.50 9.92
C ASN A 176 9.55 10.66 9.35
N PRO A 177 8.97 11.85 9.05
CA PRO A 177 9.69 12.94 8.38
C PRO A 177 10.93 13.48 9.12
N LYS A 178 11.04 13.26 10.43
CA LYS A 178 12.18 13.66 11.27
C LYS A 178 13.31 12.65 11.30
N LEU A 179 13.05 11.42 10.82
CA LEU A 179 14.00 10.33 10.80
C LEU A 179 15.19 10.67 9.91
N VAL A 180 16.39 10.51 10.47
CA VAL A 180 17.69 10.62 9.79
C VAL A 180 18.45 9.33 10.02
N ILE A 181 18.98 8.74 8.94
CA ILE A 181 19.65 7.44 8.98
C ILE A 181 21.04 7.48 8.34
N GLU A 182 21.91 6.58 8.77
CA GLU A 182 23.14 6.21 8.05
C GLU A 182 23.03 4.78 7.55
N ILE A 183 23.18 4.56 6.24
CA ILE A 183 23.12 3.24 5.60
C ILE A 183 24.52 2.62 5.63
N GLN A 184 24.66 1.46 6.25
CA GLN A 184 25.93 0.82 6.54
C GLN A 184 26.08 -0.50 5.76
N GLY A 185 27.03 -0.56 4.84
CA GLY A 185 27.30 -1.75 4.04
C GLY A 185 28.40 -2.63 4.64
N HIS A 186 28.21 -3.94 4.61
CA HIS A 186 29.16 -4.95 5.08
C HIS A 186 29.35 -6.06 4.04
N ILE A 187 30.55 -6.64 4.00
CA ILE A 187 30.88 -7.80 3.17
C ILE A 187 31.53 -8.89 4.02
N CYS A 188 31.65 -10.09 3.46
CA CYS A 188 32.30 -11.25 4.07
C CYS A 188 33.55 -11.65 3.28
N CYS A 189 34.18 -12.75 3.71
CA CYS A 189 34.95 -13.64 2.84
C CYS A 189 36.26 -13.06 2.26
N GLN A 190 36.62 -11.84 2.65
CA GLN A 190 37.91 -11.22 2.35
C GLN A 190 38.75 -11.18 3.62
N LEU A 191 40.04 -11.47 3.50
CA LEU A 191 40.94 -11.60 4.66
C LEU A 191 41.68 -10.30 5.02
N VAL A 192 41.75 -9.34 4.09
CA VAL A 192 42.63 -8.15 4.23
C VAL A 192 41.82 -6.86 4.26
N GLN A 193 41.09 -6.54 3.18
CA GLN A 193 40.32 -5.30 3.07
C GLN A 193 39.33 -5.37 1.90
N ASP A 194 38.31 -4.49 1.92
CA ASP A 194 37.38 -4.27 0.82
C ASP A 194 38.03 -3.50 -0.35
N VAL A 195 38.89 -4.20 -1.11
CA VAL A 195 39.67 -3.60 -2.21
C VAL A 195 38.78 -2.97 -3.28
N ALA A 196 37.59 -3.54 -3.50
CA ALA A 196 36.66 -3.13 -4.55
C ALA A 196 35.59 -2.15 -4.05
N ASP A 197 35.66 -1.70 -2.79
CA ASP A 197 34.69 -0.81 -2.15
C ASP A 197 33.23 -1.27 -2.31
N ILE A 198 33.02 -2.59 -2.31
CA ILE A 198 31.73 -3.23 -2.58
C ILE A 198 30.73 -2.86 -1.48
N SER A 199 31.19 -2.82 -0.23
CA SER A 199 30.36 -2.45 0.91
C SER A 199 29.80 -1.03 0.76
N THR A 200 30.63 -0.05 0.40
CA THR A 200 30.20 1.33 0.15
C THR A 200 29.28 1.40 -1.06
N ALA A 201 29.62 0.70 -2.15
CA ALA A 201 28.79 0.69 -3.35
C ALA A 201 27.37 0.15 -3.08
N ARG A 202 27.25 -0.90 -2.25
CA ARG A 202 25.96 -1.46 -1.83
C ARG A 202 25.14 -0.50 -0.97
N ALA A 203 25.77 0.15 0.01
CA ALA A 203 25.11 1.18 0.82
C ALA A 203 24.63 2.36 -0.06
N LYS A 204 25.47 2.78 -1.01
CA LYS A 204 25.16 3.83 -1.99
C LYS A 204 24.00 3.45 -2.92
N ALA A 205 23.85 2.18 -3.29
CA ALA A 205 22.74 1.73 -4.13
C ALA A 205 21.38 1.95 -3.44
N ILE A 206 21.29 1.64 -2.15
CA ILE A 206 20.08 1.86 -1.34
C ILE A 206 19.82 3.36 -1.16
N TYR A 207 20.87 4.13 -0.86
CA TYR A 207 20.80 5.59 -0.79
C TYR A 207 20.24 6.21 -2.09
N ASN A 208 20.73 5.77 -3.25
CA ASN A 208 20.27 6.24 -4.55
C ASN A 208 18.80 5.86 -4.81
N PHE A 209 18.38 4.65 -4.42
CA PHE A 209 16.97 4.24 -4.51
C PHE A 209 16.06 5.19 -3.72
N LEU A 210 16.43 5.56 -2.49
CA LEU A 210 15.63 6.48 -1.67
C LEU A 210 15.61 7.90 -2.24
N ILE A 211 16.72 8.38 -2.82
CA ILE A 211 16.74 9.67 -3.54
C ILE A 211 15.80 9.66 -4.75
N GLN A 212 15.83 8.58 -5.55
CA GLN A 212 14.96 8.45 -6.72
C GLN A 212 13.48 8.51 -6.31
N ASN A 213 13.17 7.97 -5.12
CA ASN A 213 11.86 8.05 -4.47
C ASN A 213 11.67 9.30 -3.58
N LYS A 214 12.41 10.38 -3.85
CA LYS A 214 12.18 11.73 -3.28
C LYS A 214 12.45 11.89 -1.78
N ILE A 215 13.19 10.99 -1.13
CA ILE A 215 13.71 11.26 0.22
C ILE A 215 14.83 12.29 0.15
N ASP A 216 14.76 13.31 1.01
CA ASP A 216 15.76 14.39 1.08
C ASP A 216 17.15 13.82 1.42
N ARG A 217 18.15 14.20 0.62
CA ARG A 217 19.56 13.83 0.80
C ARG A 217 20.09 14.16 2.19
N LYS A 218 19.59 15.23 2.82
CA LYS A 218 20.01 15.66 4.17
C LYS A 218 19.58 14.70 5.28
N ARG A 219 18.63 13.80 5.00
CA ARG A 219 18.10 12.82 5.95
C ARG A 219 18.86 11.49 5.92
N MET A 220 19.85 11.37 5.03
CA MET A 220 20.50 10.09 4.78
C MET A 220 22.00 10.29 4.56
N THR A 221 22.80 9.42 5.15
CA THR A 221 24.21 9.21 4.79
C THR A 221 24.43 7.74 4.45
N TYR A 222 25.57 7.40 3.87
CA TYR A 222 25.95 6.01 3.62
C TYR A 222 27.43 5.80 3.87
N LYS A 223 27.80 4.60 4.31
CA LYS A 223 29.19 4.22 4.59
C LYS A 223 29.41 2.72 4.37
N GLY A 224 30.51 2.35 3.73
CA GLY A 224 30.98 0.97 3.69
C GLY A 224 31.93 0.69 4.85
N TYR A 225 31.71 -0.42 5.54
CA TYR A 225 32.60 -0.92 6.58
C TYR A 225 33.45 -2.10 6.13
N GLY A 226 33.28 -2.57 4.90
CA GLY A 226 33.99 -3.74 4.40
C GLY A 226 33.83 -4.92 5.35
N ILE A 227 34.97 -5.43 5.81
CA ILE A 227 35.11 -6.52 6.80
C ILE A 227 35.43 -6.02 8.23
N SER A 228 35.46 -4.70 8.46
CA SER A 228 35.93 -4.11 9.74
C SER A 228 34.97 -4.29 10.91
N ARG A 229 33.71 -4.66 10.65
CA ARG A 229 32.66 -4.87 11.65
C ARG A 229 31.89 -6.18 11.39
N PRO A 230 32.57 -7.33 11.51
CA PRO A 230 31.93 -8.62 11.28
C PRO A 230 31.01 -8.97 12.45
N ILE A 231 29.91 -9.69 12.16
CA ILE A 231 29.11 -10.37 13.18
C ILE A 231 29.83 -11.66 13.60
N HIS A 232 30.29 -12.42 12.60
CA HIS A 232 31.05 -13.66 12.79
C HIS A 232 32.50 -13.46 12.44
N LYS A 233 33.39 -13.98 13.29
CA LYS A 233 34.84 -13.85 13.08
C LYS A 233 35.23 -14.37 11.69
N ILE A 234 36.04 -13.59 10.97
CA ILE A 234 36.58 -13.97 9.66
C ILE A 234 37.88 -14.78 9.88
N PRO A 235 38.11 -15.91 9.18
CA PRO A 235 37.22 -16.52 8.19
C PRO A 235 35.99 -17.16 8.83
N GLU A 236 34.85 -17.03 8.14
CA GLU A 236 33.58 -17.62 8.55
C GLU A 236 33.63 -19.16 8.50
N GLN A 237 32.93 -19.82 9.41
CA GLN A 237 32.95 -21.29 9.51
C GLN A 237 32.09 -21.97 8.45
N ASN A 238 31.05 -21.27 7.98
CA ASN A 238 30.07 -21.79 7.03
C ASN A 238 29.42 -20.64 6.23
N GLU A 239 28.61 -21.02 5.24
CA GLU A 239 27.96 -20.06 4.35
C GLU A 239 26.88 -19.22 5.04
N ASP A 240 26.27 -19.71 6.13
CA ASP A 240 25.28 -18.95 6.89
C ASP A 240 25.93 -17.79 7.65
N GLU A 241 27.06 -18.03 8.30
CA GLU A 241 27.88 -16.98 8.92
C GLU A 241 28.35 -15.95 7.89
N ALA A 242 28.78 -16.41 6.71
CA ALA A 242 29.17 -15.54 5.60
C ALA A 242 28.00 -14.68 5.10
N ASN A 243 26.80 -15.25 4.99
CA ASN A 243 25.57 -14.53 4.65
C ASN A 243 25.23 -13.48 5.72
N GLU A 244 25.40 -13.79 6.99
CA GLU A 244 25.15 -12.82 8.06
C GLU A 244 26.13 -11.66 8.05
N ASN A 245 27.41 -11.91 7.73
CA ASN A 245 28.39 -10.85 7.51
C ASN A 245 28.07 -10.00 6.27
N ARG A 246 27.54 -10.59 5.19
CA ARG A 246 27.06 -9.87 3.98
C ARG A 246 25.70 -9.22 4.21
N ARG A 247 25.69 -8.08 4.89
CA ARG A 247 24.46 -7.37 5.24
C ARG A 247 24.53 -5.88 4.94
N VAL A 248 23.35 -5.26 4.97
CA VAL A 248 23.22 -3.82 5.11
C VAL A 248 22.42 -3.52 6.37
N GLU A 249 22.86 -2.51 7.11
CA GLU A 249 22.21 -2.02 8.30
C GLU A 249 21.86 -0.54 8.14
N ILE A 250 20.93 -0.06 8.94
CA ILE A 250 20.63 1.35 9.09
C ILE A 250 20.88 1.77 10.53
N LEU A 251 21.72 2.77 10.72
CA LEU A 251 21.91 3.43 12.01
C LEU A 251 20.91 4.59 12.12
N ILE A 252 20.12 4.60 13.19
CA ILE A 252 19.22 5.71 13.48
C ILE A 252 20.05 6.87 14.04
N VAL A 253 20.21 7.95 13.26
CA VAL A 253 20.93 9.16 13.70
C VAL A 253 20.01 10.07 14.50
N LYS A 254 18.74 10.15 14.08
CA LYS A 254 17.69 10.95 14.72
C LYS A 254 16.33 10.33 14.40
N ASN A 255 15.40 10.30 15.36
CA ASN A 255 14.01 9.87 15.18
C ASN A 255 13.08 10.95 15.75
#